data_AF-A0A838GIF1-F1
#
_entry.id   AF-A0A838GIF1-F1
#
_cell.length_a   1.000
_cell.length_b   1.000
_cell.length_c   1.000
_cell.angle_alpha   90.00
_cell.angle_beta   90.00
_cell.angle_gamma   90.00
#
_symmetry.space_group_name_H-M   'P 1'
#
loop_
_entity.id
_entity.type
_entity.pdbx_description
1 polymer ?
#
loop_
_entity_poly.entity_id
_entity_poly.type
_entity_poly.pdbx_seq_one_letter_code
_entity_poly.pdbx_strand_id
1 'polypeptide(L)'
;MLVTDLALRDMEAGARGLTDRLGRLVRRVFRRTGSMPKEPALTPLAPEPHPHLRLVNATDPDKPVAWPRVSETVVAFRWRRHPQLLGQSTAARPVDVEDHERSARSAAVRGLFLARSGRFDDARSAFAVAAESSIDLTAIPGFWDLSRSGMLAAAAAYEDVERFREASALSARIRLRYRPRSMSTVPAGRNRRRTASGS
;
A
#
# COMPACT_ATOMS: atom_id res chain seq x y z
N MET A 1 -34.24 -11.96 -2.20
CA MET A 1 -32.79 -11.76 -1.96
C MET A 1 -32.43 -10.35 -2.42
N LEU A 2 -32.35 -9.38 -1.49
CA LEU A 2 -32.16 -7.94 -1.75
C LEU A 2 -31.14 -7.32 -0.76
N VAL A 3 -30.10 -8.08 -0.37
CA VAL A 3 -29.18 -7.67 0.71
C VAL A 3 -27.84 -7.11 0.18
N THR A 4 -27.54 -7.27 -1.11
CA THR A 4 -26.24 -6.88 -1.67
C THR A 4 -26.14 -5.43 -2.14
N ASP A 5 -27.25 -4.69 -2.27
CA ASP A 5 -27.24 -3.35 -2.87
C ASP A 5 -27.01 -2.22 -1.85
N LEU A 6 -27.26 -2.47 -0.55
CA LEU A 6 -27.09 -1.45 0.50
C LEU A 6 -25.61 -1.22 0.85
N ALA A 7 -24.80 -2.28 0.86
CA ALA A 7 -23.37 -2.20 1.20
C ALA A 7 -22.53 -1.51 0.10
N LEU A 8 -22.98 -1.58 -1.15
CA LEU A 8 -22.28 -0.93 -2.26
C LEU A 8 -22.49 0.60 -2.24
N ARG A 9 -23.69 1.06 -1.88
CA ARG A 9 -24.01 2.50 -1.75
C ARG A 9 -23.34 3.18 -0.56
N ASP A 10 -23.11 2.46 0.54
CA ASP A 10 -22.45 3.02 1.72
C ASP A 10 -20.95 3.26 1.49
N MET A 11 -20.30 2.44 0.65
CA MET A 11 -18.91 2.68 0.24
C MET A 11 -18.75 3.90 -0.70
N GLU A 12 -19.73 4.22 -1.54
CA GLU A 12 -19.66 5.39 -2.42
C GLU A 12 -19.90 6.71 -1.68
N ALA A 13 -20.66 6.71 -0.58
CA ALA A 13 -20.89 7.89 0.24
C ALA A 13 -19.61 8.34 1.00
N GLY A 14 -18.77 7.40 1.42
CA GLY A 14 -17.50 7.69 2.12
C GLY A 14 -16.40 8.27 1.23
N ALA A 15 -16.40 7.93 -0.06
CA ALA A 15 -15.33 8.32 -1.00
C ALA A 15 -15.30 9.83 -1.29
N ARG A 16 -16.47 10.49 -1.31
CA ARG A 16 -16.58 11.94 -1.63
C ARG A 16 -16.12 12.86 -0.49
N GLY A 17 -16.24 12.41 0.77
CA GLY A 17 -15.81 13.20 1.93
C GLY A 17 -14.28 13.24 2.10
N LEU A 18 -13.58 12.22 1.59
CA LEU A 18 -12.13 12.08 1.74
C LEU A 18 -11.37 12.97 0.75
N THR A 19 -11.85 13.11 -0.49
CA THR A 19 -11.29 14.00 -1.51
C THR A 19 -11.38 15.48 -1.12
N ASP A 20 -12.50 15.89 -0.52
CA ASP A 20 -12.71 17.27 -0.07
C ASP A 20 -11.87 17.67 1.15
N ARG A 21 -11.47 16.69 1.98
CA ARG A 21 -10.55 16.93 3.11
C ARG A 21 -9.11 16.99 2.65
N LEU A 22 -8.72 16.18 1.67
CA LEU A 22 -7.39 16.21 1.05
C LEU A 22 -7.14 17.52 0.28
N GLY A 23 -8.13 17.98 -0.50
CA GLY A 23 -8.02 19.24 -1.26
C GLY A 23 -7.81 20.48 -0.38
N ARG A 24 -8.43 20.51 0.81
CA ARG A 24 -8.25 21.61 1.78
C ARG A 24 -6.90 21.58 2.49
N LEU A 25 -6.32 20.41 2.71
CA LEU A 25 -5.03 20.26 3.37
C LEU A 25 -3.86 20.62 2.42
N VAL A 26 -3.94 20.21 1.16
CA VAL A 26 -2.97 20.58 0.11
C VAL A 26 -2.96 22.10 -0.10
N ARG A 27 -4.12 22.76 -0.23
CA ARG A 27 -4.19 24.24 -0.34
C ARG A 27 -3.59 24.98 0.86
N ARG A 28 -3.67 24.42 2.07
CA ARG A 28 -3.18 25.06 3.29
C ARG A 28 -1.65 24.93 3.42
N VAL A 29 -1.08 23.82 2.97
CA VAL A 29 0.38 23.63 2.93
C VAL A 29 1.01 24.52 1.84
N PHE A 30 0.38 24.60 0.66
CA PHE A 30 0.88 25.43 -0.45
C PHE A 30 0.73 26.95 -0.25
N ARG A 31 -0.10 27.43 0.69
CA ARG A 31 -0.16 28.86 1.05
C ARG A 31 0.96 29.32 1.98
N ARG A 32 1.66 28.40 2.65
CA ARG A 32 2.68 28.75 3.67
C ARG A 32 4.10 28.79 3.12
N THR A 33 4.34 28.21 1.95
CA THR A 33 5.59 28.32 1.20
C THR A 33 5.35 29.24 0.01
N GLY A 34 5.82 30.49 0.09
CA GLY A 34 5.67 31.54 -0.92
C GLY A 34 6.43 31.28 -2.22
N SER A 35 6.14 30.16 -2.89
CA SER A 35 6.61 29.87 -4.24
C SER A 35 5.54 29.08 -4.97
N MET A 36 4.65 29.78 -5.67
CA MET A 36 3.92 29.19 -6.79
C MET A 36 4.95 28.76 -7.83
N PRO A 37 5.05 27.47 -8.21
CA PRO A 37 5.74 27.12 -9.43
C PRO A 37 5.00 27.80 -10.58
N LYS A 38 5.70 28.70 -11.26
CA LYS A 38 5.25 29.35 -12.49
C LYS A 38 4.99 28.23 -13.50
N GLU A 39 3.75 28.08 -13.93
CA GLU A 39 3.35 27.13 -14.96
C GLU A 39 4.31 27.25 -16.16
N PRO A 40 5.00 26.17 -16.59
CA PRO A 40 5.59 26.17 -17.90
C PRO A 40 4.43 26.23 -18.90
N ALA A 41 4.45 27.27 -19.72
CA ALA A 41 3.51 27.50 -20.80
C ALA A 41 3.27 26.20 -21.57
N LEU A 42 2.01 25.78 -21.61
CA LEU A 42 1.52 24.70 -22.43
C LEU A 42 1.87 24.98 -23.89
N THR A 43 2.83 24.24 -24.43
CA THR A 43 2.96 24.05 -25.87
C THR A 43 1.70 23.32 -26.34
N PRO A 44 0.90 23.84 -27.29
CA PRO A 44 -0.22 23.10 -27.83
C PRO A 44 0.33 21.96 -28.69
N LEU A 45 0.46 20.77 -28.09
CA LEU A 45 0.59 19.55 -28.86
C LEU A 45 -0.74 19.33 -29.61
N ALA A 46 -0.60 19.07 -30.90
CA ALA A 46 -1.67 18.76 -31.83
C ALA A 46 -2.63 17.68 -31.27
N PRO A 47 -3.91 17.71 -31.67
CA PRO A 47 -4.87 16.70 -31.24
C PRO A 47 -4.51 15.33 -31.83
N GLU A 48 -3.93 14.47 -30.99
CA GLU A 48 -3.83 13.04 -31.26
C GLU A 48 -5.24 12.42 -31.37
N PRO A 49 -5.49 11.53 -32.35
CA PRO A 49 -6.80 10.97 -32.61
C PRO A 49 -7.19 9.98 -31.50
N HIS A 50 -8.09 10.42 -30.61
CA HIS A 50 -8.75 9.53 -29.67
C HIS A 50 -9.55 8.45 -30.43
N PRO A 51 -9.41 7.16 -30.08
CA PRO A 51 -10.37 6.14 -30.53
C PRO A 51 -11.73 6.51 -29.95
N HIS A 52 -12.65 6.91 -30.83
CA HIS A 52 -14.01 7.28 -30.48
C HIS A 52 -14.71 6.10 -29.79
N LEU A 53 -14.77 6.10 -28.46
CA LEU A 53 -15.77 5.33 -27.73
C LEU A 53 -17.13 5.96 -28.06
N ARG A 54 -17.79 5.35 -29.03
CA ARG A 54 -19.12 5.72 -29.50
C ARG A 54 -20.10 5.49 -28.36
N LEU A 55 -20.40 6.55 -27.60
CA LEU A 55 -21.52 6.55 -26.68
C LEU A 55 -22.79 6.35 -27.52
N VAL A 56 -23.39 5.17 -27.40
CA VAL A 56 -24.71 4.89 -27.98
C VAL A 56 -25.70 5.73 -27.18
N ASN A 57 -26.23 6.79 -27.79
CA ASN A 57 -27.32 7.56 -27.22
C ASN A 57 -28.51 6.61 -26.97
N ALA A 58 -28.91 6.49 -25.71
CA ALA A 58 -30.17 5.87 -25.35
C ALA A 58 -31.29 6.81 -25.82
N THR A 59 -31.92 6.44 -26.94
CA THR A 59 -33.13 7.10 -27.44
C THR A 59 -34.25 6.07 -27.48
N ASP A 60 -35.42 6.48 -26.99
CA ASP A 60 -36.73 5.82 -26.92
C ASP A 60 -37.00 4.77 -25.82
N PRO A 61 -37.78 5.13 -24.77
CA PRO A 61 -38.32 4.17 -23.81
C PRO A 61 -39.55 3.37 -24.31
N ASP A 62 -40.13 3.68 -25.48
CA ASP A 62 -41.41 3.10 -25.93
C ASP A 62 -41.32 2.14 -27.12
N LYS A 63 -40.12 1.70 -27.51
CA LYS A 63 -39.98 0.61 -28.48
C LYS A 63 -39.88 -0.72 -27.73
N PRO A 64 -40.82 -1.68 -27.90
CA PRO A 64 -40.60 -3.03 -27.42
C PRO A 64 -39.40 -3.60 -28.19
N VAL A 65 -38.24 -3.61 -27.52
CA VAL A 65 -37.04 -4.26 -28.01
C VAL A 65 -37.39 -5.74 -28.11
N ALA A 66 -37.62 -6.20 -29.34
CA ALA A 66 -37.63 -7.61 -29.66
C ALA A 66 -36.22 -8.12 -29.35
N TRP A 67 -36.04 -8.62 -28.12
CA TRP A 67 -34.84 -9.35 -27.74
C TRP A 67 -34.69 -10.47 -28.78
N PRO A 68 -33.60 -10.52 -29.56
CA PRO A 68 -33.32 -11.74 -30.28
C PRO A 68 -33.24 -12.83 -29.23
N ARG A 69 -34.09 -13.87 -29.35
CA ARG A 69 -33.88 -15.12 -28.62
C ARG A 69 -32.51 -15.62 -29.06
N VAL A 70 -31.49 -15.24 -28.30
CA VAL A 70 -30.14 -15.78 -28.47
C VAL A 70 -30.26 -17.22 -28.02
N SER A 71 -30.41 -18.09 -29.02
CA SER A 71 -30.35 -19.52 -28.87
C SER A 71 -29.12 -19.87 -28.02
N GLU A 72 -29.35 -20.67 -26.98
CA GLU A 72 -28.33 -21.31 -26.16
C GLU A 72 -27.46 -22.22 -27.04
N THR A 73 -26.53 -21.64 -27.77
CA THR A 73 -25.37 -22.37 -28.26
C THR A 73 -24.22 -21.94 -27.40
N VAL A 74 -23.82 -22.87 -26.54
CA VAL A 74 -22.64 -22.86 -25.67
C VAL A 74 -21.41 -22.47 -26.50
N VAL A 75 -21.17 -21.16 -26.67
CA VAL A 75 -19.86 -20.66 -27.06
C VAL A 75 -19.01 -20.75 -25.80
N ALA A 76 -18.58 -21.97 -25.49
CA ALA A 76 -17.53 -22.24 -24.53
C ALA A 76 -16.37 -21.30 -24.90
N PHE A 77 -16.12 -20.32 -24.04
CA PHE A 77 -15.11 -19.28 -24.24
C PHE A 77 -13.78 -19.94 -24.65
N ARG A 78 -13.38 -19.69 -25.89
CA ARG A 78 -12.27 -20.32 -26.62
C ARG A 78 -10.92 -20.14 -25.88
N TRP A 79 -10.81 -19.05 -25.12
CA TRP A 79 -9.65 -18.72 -24.29
C TRP A 79 -9.48 -19.64 -23.07
N ARG A 80 -10.49 -20.40 -22.65
CA ARG A 80 -10.42 -21.35 -21.51
C ARG A 80 -9.79 -22.70 -21.85
N ARG A 81 -9.44 -22.96 -23.12
CA ARG A 81 -8.89 -24.26 -23.57
C ARG A 81 -7.45 -24.16 -24.06
N HIS A 82 -6.65 -23.23 -23.53
CA HIS A 82 -5.22 -23.24 -23.81
C HIS A 82 -4.56 -24.38 -23.01
N PRO A 83 -3.91 -25.37 -23.66
CA PRO A 83 -3.34 -26.54 -22.97
C PRO A 83 -2.25 -26.17 -21.94
N GLN A 84 -1.58 -25.03 -22.13
CA GLN A 84 -0.58 -24.50 -21.20
C GLN A 84 -1.19 -24.01 -19.86
N LEU A 85 -2.46 -23.59 -19.86
CA LEU A 85 -3.16 -23.18 -18.63
C LEU A 85 -3.72 -24.37 -17.86
N LEU A 86 -4.05 -25.47 -18.55
CA LEU A 86 -4.55 -26.69 -17.92
C LEU A 86 -3.45 -27.44 -17.14
N GLY A 87 -2.21 -27.44 -17.63
CA GLY A 87 -1.09 -28.13 -16.97
C GLY A 87 -0.66 -27.54 -15.62
N GLN A 88 -1.00 -26.27 -15.34
CA GLN A 88 -0.69 -25.63 -14.07
C GLN A 88 -1.76 -25.87 -13.00
N SER A 89 -2.99 -26.21 -13.38
CA SER A 89 -4.09 -26.39 -12.42
C SER A 89 -4.11 -27.79 -11.76
N THR A 90 -3.42 -28.78 -12.32
CA THR A 90 -3.46 -30.18 -11.84
C THR A 90 -2.17 -30.68 -11.20
N ALA A 91 -1.13 -29.84 -11.11
CA ALA A 91 0.00 -30.15 -10.24
C ALA A 91 -0.48 -29.93 -8.80
N ALA A 92 -0.94 -31.00 -8.16
CA ALA A 92 -1.34 -31.07 -6.76
C ALA A 92 -0.15 -30.72 -5.84
N ARG A 93 0.23 -29.44 -5.80
CA ARG A 93 0.90 -28.88 -4.65
C ARG A 93 -0.08 -28.97 -3.47
N PRO A 94 0.40 -29.22 -2.25
CA PRO A 94 -0.45 -29.15 -1.06
C PRO A 94 -1.03 -27.73 -0.98
N VAL A 95 -2.27 -27.58 -1.44
CA VAL A 95 -2.98 -26.30 -1.63
C VAL A 95 -3.05 -25.53 -0.31
N ASP A 96 -3.15 -26.25 0.81
CA ASP A 96 -3.30 -25.70 2.14
C ASP A 96 -2.08 -24.84 2.55
N VAL A 97 -0.86 -25.32 2.32
CA VAL A 97 0.36 -24.59 2.72
C VAL A 97 0.54 -23.30 1.90
N GLU A 98 0.22 -23.36 0.60
CA GLU A 98 0.36 -22.22 -0.30
C GLU A 98 -0.71 -21.15 -0.05
N ASP A 99 -1.92 -21.56 0.35
CA ASP A 99 -3.01 -20.66 0.73
C ASP A 99 -2.72 -19.95 2.07
N HIS A 100 -2.19 -20.67 3.05
CA HIS A 100 -1.75 -20.08 4.32
C HIS A 100 -0.62 -19.05 4.11
N GLU A 101 0.36 -19.37 3.26
CA GLU A 101 1.44 -18.43 2.96
C GLU A 101 0.94 -17.20 2.19
N ARG A 102 0.06 -17.38 1.19
CA ARG A 102 -0.53 -16.26 0.43
C ARG A 102 -1.38 -15.34 1.32
N SER A 103 -2.24 -15.91 2.16
CA SER A 103 -3.08 -15.14 3.08
C SER A 103 -2.23 -14.35 4.08
N ALA A 104 -1.20 -14.96 4.64
CA ALA A 104 -0.32 -14.28 5.58
C ALA A 104 0.53 -13.18 4.93
N ARG A 105 1.04 -13.38 3.71
CA ARG A 105 1.68 -12.29 2.95
C ARG A 105 0.71 -11.12 2.75
N SER A 106 -0.54 -11.40 2.40
CA SER A 106 -1.56 -10.36 2.23
C SER A 106 -1.86 -9.59 3.52
N ALA A 107 -1.94 -10.30 4.66
CA ALA A 107 -2.10 -9.71 5.98
C ALA A 107 -0.91 -8.83 6.36
N ALA A 108 0.31 -9.27 6.06
CA ALA A 108 1.53 -8.53 6.35
C ALA A 108 1.63 -7.23 5.53
N VAL A 109 1.27 -7.29 4.24
CA VAL A 109 1.17 -6.10 3.38
C VAL A 109 0.09 -5.14 3.90
N ARG A 110 -1.06 -5.66 4.34
CA ARG A 110 -2.11 -4.83 4.97
C ARG A 110 -1.59 -4.13 6.23
N GLY A 111 -0.88 -4.86 7.10
CA GLY A 111 -0.23 -4.30 8.28
C GLY A 111 0.75 -3.18 7.93
N LEU A 112 1.54 -3.34 6.86
CA LEU A 112 2.46 -2.32 6.36
C LEU A 112 1.73 -1.02 5.99
N PHE A 113 0.62 -1.11 5.26
CA PHE A 113 -0.18 0.06 4.88
C PHE A 113 -0.82 0.75 6.10
N LEU A 114 -1.34 -0.03 7.05
CA LEU A 114 -1.92 0.51 8.28
C LEU A 114 -0.86 1.24 9.13
N ALA A 115 0.32 0.64 9.28
CA ALA A 115 1.44 1.25 9.99
C ALA A 115 1.89 2.56 9.33
N ARG A 116 1.95 2.62 8.00
CA ARG A 116 2.25 3.86 7.24
C ARG A 116 1.21 4.95 7.46
N SER A 117 -0.05 4.57 7.59
CA SER A 117 -1.15 5.51 7.88
C SER A 117 -1.21 5.97 9.34
N GLY A 118 -0.32 5.49 10.22
CA GLY A 118 -0.31 5.82 11.65
C GLY A 118 -1.30 5.02 12.49
N ARG A 119 -2.01 4.05 11.91
CA ARG A 119 -2.97 3.17 12.59
C ARG A 119 -2.25 1.97 13.19
N PHE A 120 -1.54 2.17 14.30
CA PHE A 120 -0.62 1.17 14.85
C PHE A 120 -1.33 -0.03 15.50
N ASP A 121 -2.47 0.16 16.16
CA ASP A 121 -3.22 -0.94 16.78
C ASP A 121 -3.83 -1.87 15.72
N ASP A 122 -4.37 -1.29 14.64
CA ASP A 122 -4.86 -2.07 13.49
C ASP A 122 -3.71 -2.75 12.74
N ALA A 123 -2.55 -2.10 12.67
CA ALA A 123 -1.36 -2.70 12.08
C ALA A 123 -0.88 -3.90 12.91
N ARG A 124 -0.89 -3.80 14.23
CA ARG A 124 -0.55 -4.89 15.16
C ARG A 124 -1.43 -6.12 14.92
N SER A 125 -2.75 -5.94 14.86
CA SER A 125 -3.66 -7.07 14.59
C SER A 125 -3.44 -7.70 13.22
N ALA A 126 -3.21 -6.91 12.17
CA ALA A 126 -2.89 -7.43 10.85
C ALA A 126 -1.53 -8.15 10.79
N PHE A 127 -0.52 -7.66 11.51
CA PHE A 127 0.77 -8.33 11.64
C PHE A 127 0.69 -9.61 12.47
N ALA A 128 -0.20 -9.69 13.46
CA ALA A 128 -0.39 -10.91 14.26
C ALA A 128 -0.91 -12.06 13.38
N VAL A 129 -1.92 -11.79 12.55
CA VAL A 129 -2.43 -12.76 11.55
C VAL A 129 -1.33 -13.22 10.60
N ALA A 130 -0.42 -12.33 10.20
CA ALA A 130 0.71 -12.72 9.37
C ALA A 130 1.74 -13.57 10.16
N ALA A 131 1.98 -13.26 11.43
CA ALA A 131 2.97 -13.92 12.27
C ALA A 131 2.61 -15.37 12.63
N GLU A 132 1.31 -15.72 12.67
CA GLU A 132 0.79 -17.09 12.86
C GLU A 132 1.34 -18.07 11.83
N SER A 133 1.51 -17.62 10.58
CA SER A 133 2.03 -18.45 9.47
C SER A 133 3.55 -18.63 9.45
N SER A 134 4.25 -18.27 10.52
CA SER A 134 5.71 -18.33 10.62
C SER A 134 6.50 -17.41 9.66
N ILE A 135 5.85 -16.48 8.96
CA ILE A 135 6.53 -15.50 8.09
C ILE A 135 7.45 -14.55 8.89
N ASP A 136 8.60 -14.23 8.31
CA ASP A 136 9.49 -13.16 8.79
C ASP A 136 8.98 -11.79 8.29
N LEU A 137 8.44 -10.99 9.20
CA LEU A 137 7.93 -9.65 8.93
C LEU A 137 9.05 -8.70 8.46
N THR A 138 10.30 -8.96 8.85
CA THR A 138 11.45 -8.10 8.51
C THR A 138 11.94 -8.28 7.07
N ALA A 139 11.55 -9.39 6.43
CA ALA A 139 11.82 -9.68 5.02
C ALA A 139 10.84 -8.98 4.07
N ILE A 140 9.77 -8.37 4.59
CA ILE A 140 8.76 -7.68 3.78
C ILE A 140 9.37 -6.40 3.18
N PRO A 141 9.25 -6.17 1.86
CA PRO A 141 9.72 -4.95 1.24
C PRO A 141 9.11 -3.70 1.87
N GLY A 142 9.96 -2.74 2.24
CA GLY A 142 9.54 -1.47 2.84
C GLY A 142 9.19 -1.52 4.33
N PHE A 143 9.34 -2.68 5.00
CA PHE A 143 9.19 -2.82 6.45
C PHE A 143 10.09 -1.85 7.23
N TRP A 144 11.33 -1.75 6.78
CA TRP A 144 12.36 -0.92 7.40
C TRP A 144 12.18 0.58 7.16
N ASP A 145 11.26 0.96 6.28
CA ASP A 145 10.90 2.36 6.01
C ASP A 145 9.73 2.84 6.90
N LEU A 146 9.17 1.95 7.73
CA LEU A 146 8.12 2.31 8.69
C LEU A 146 8.64 3.27 9.77
N SER A 147 7.72 3.99 10.40
CA SER A 147 8.02 4.74 11.62
C SER A 147 8.46 3.79 12.73
N ARG A 148 9.19 4.32 13.74
CA ARG A 148 9.57 3.53 14.92
C ARG A 148 8.37 2.86 15.58
N SER A 149 7.25 3.57 15.70
CA SER A 149 6.01 3.02 16.26
C SER A 149 5.41 1.90 15.41
N GLY A 150 5.49 2.00 14.08
CA GLY A 150 5.04 0.93 13.17
C GLY A 150 5.88 -0.35 13.32
N MET A 151 7.20 -0.23 13.45
CA MET A 151 8.07 -1.37 13.72
C MET A 151 7.84 -1.98 15.12
N LEU A 152 7.55 -1.14 16.13
CA LEU A 152 7.21 -1.63 17.47
C LEU A 152 5.85 -2.34 17.49
N ALA A 153 4.88 -1.90 16.69
CA ALA A 153 3.60 -2.61 16.51
C ALA A 153 3.82 -4.02 15.93
N ALA A 154 4.75 -4.19 15.00
CA ALA A 154 5.14 -5.50 14.48
C ALA A 154 5.85 -6.36 15.54
N ALA A 155 6.66 -5.76 16.43
CA ALA A 155 7.27 -6.49 17.55
C ALA A 155 6.20 -6.96 18.55
N ALA A 156 5.23 -6.10 18.89
CA ALA A 156 4.10 -6.47 19.75
C ALA A 156 3.22 -7.56 19.12
N ALA A 157 3.05 -7.55 17.79
CA ALA A 157 2.35 -8.62 17.08
C ALA A 157 3.05 -9.98 17.21
N TYR A 158 4.38 -10.02 17.25
CA TYR A 158 5.10 -11.26 17.57
C TYR A 158 4.88 -11.71 19.02
N GLU A 159 4.76 -10.79 19.97
CA GLU A 159 4.43 -11.10 21.36
C GLU A 159 3.01 -11.68 21.50
N ASP A 160 2.04 -11.15 20.74
CA ASP A 160 0.65 -11.64 20.74
C ASP A 160 0.52 -13.10 20.27
N VAL A 161 1.42 -13.54 19.38
CA VAL A 161 1.47 -14.91 18.86
C VAL A 161 2.52 -15.75 19.62
N GLU A 162 2.96 -15.29 20.81
CA GLU A 162 3.91 -15.98 21.70
C GLU A 162 5.30 -16.24 21.07
N ARG A 163 5.65 -15.54 19.98
CA ARG A 163 6.95 -15.59 19.31
C ARG A 163 7.95 -14.62 19.95
N PHE A 164 8.21 -14.83 21.24
CA PHE A 164 9.01 -13.92 22.08
C PHE A 164 10.47 -13.76 21.61
N ARG A 165 11.04 -14.79 20.97
CA ARG A 165 12.42 -14.74 20.46
C ARG A 165 12.53 -13.74 19.32
N GLU A 166 11.61 -13.81 18.37
CA GLU A 166 11.52 -12.91 17.22
C GLU A 166 11.15 -11.50 17.65
N ALA A 167 10.20 -11.34 18.58
CA ALA A 167 9.87 -10.06 19.20
C ALA A 167 11.10 -9.40 19.83
N SER A 168 11.88 -10.17 20.59
CA SER A 168 13.10 -9.70 21.25
C SER A 168 14.19 -9.33 20.24
N ALA A 169 14.41 -10.16 19.23
CA ALA A 169 15.39 -9.92 18.17
C ALA A 169 15.03 -8.66 17.36
N LEU A 170 13.76 -8.49 16.99
CA LEU A 170 13.25 -7.32 16.30
C LEU A 170 13.39 -6.06 17.16
N SER A 171 12.98 -6.13 18.43
CA SER A 171 13.11 -5.01 19.38
C SER A 171 14.56 -4.58 19.57
N ALA A 172 15.50 -5.52 19.69
CA ALA A 172 16.93 -5.24 19.79
C ALA A 172 17.44 -4.54 18.51
N ARG A 173 17.02 -5.01 17.34
CA ARG A 173 17.39 -4.42 16.05
C ARG A 173 16.84 -3.01 15.87
N ILE A 174 15.59 -2.76 16.29
CA ILE A 174 14.99 -1.42 16.31
C ILE A 174 15.78 -0.49 17.24
N ARG A 175 16.13 -0.95 18.45
CA ARG A 175 16.95 -0.15 19.39
C ARG A 175 18.31 0.20 18.82
N LEU A 176 18.97 -0.73 18.12
CA LEU A 176 20.25 -0.46 17.47
C LEU A 176 20.12 0.57 16.35
N ARG A 177 19.07 0.47 15.54
CA ARG A 177 18.81 1.40 14.42
C ARG A 177 18.56 2.83 14.89
N TYR A 178 17.79 3.00 15.96
CA TYR A 178 17.43 4.31 16.51
C TYR A 178 18.31 4.72 17.70
N ARG A 179 19.47 4.09 17.89
CA ARG A 179 20.38 4.43 18.97
C ARG A 179 20.84 5.88 18.81
N PRO A 180 20.66 6.77 19.81
CA PRO A 180 21.20 8.11 19.75
C PRO A 180 22.73 8.01 19.65
N ARG A 181 23.28 8.59 18.59
CA ARG A 181 24.74 8.73 18.46
C ARG A 181 25.17 9.81 19.44
N SER A 182 26.13 9.49 20.31
CA SER A 182 26.80 10.51 21.12
C SER A 182 27.42 11.51 20.15
N MET A 183 26.96 12.76 20.20
CA MET A 183 27.61 13.84 19.47
C MET A 183 28.98 14.01 20.10
N SER A 184 30.04 13.64 19.37
CA SER A 184 31.39 14.03 19.75
C SER A 184 31.39 15.55 19.79
N THR A 185 31.58 16.11 20.98
CA THR A 185 31.84 17.53 21.13
C THR A 185 33.12 17.79 20.34
N VAL A 186 33.01 18.43 19.18
CA VAL A 186 34.16 18.86 18.39
C VAL A 186 35.05 19.62 19.37
N PRO A 187 36.26 19.13 19.68
CA PRO A 187 37.11 19.80 20.65
C PRO A 187 37.38 21.19 20.07
N ALA A 188 36.86 22.22 20.74
CA ALA A 188 37.08 23.61 20.38
C ALA A 188 38.60 23.77 20.24
N GLY A 189 39.04 23.93 18.99
CA GLY A 189 40.44 23.91 18.63
C GLY A 189 41.20 24.87 19.53
N ARG A 190 42.15 24.32 20.30
CA ARG A 190 43.20 25.07 20.96
C ARG A 190 43.85 25.94 19.89
N ASN A 191 43.49 27.21 19.85
CA ASN A 191 44.18 28.24 19.11
C ASN A 191 45.50 28.55 19.85
N ARG A 192 46.36 27.54 20.01
CA ARG A 192 47.75 27.72 20.43
C ARG A 192 48.52 28.14 19.19
N ARG A 193 48.39 29.42 18.82
CA ARG A 193 49.46 30.11 18.09
C ARG A 193 50.65 30.17 19.01
N ARG A 194 51.45 29.10 19.00
CA ARG A 194 52.87 29.17 19.29
C ARG A 194 53.50 29.91 18.12
N THR A 195 53.69 31.21 18.26
CA THR A 195 54.75 31.91 17.53
C THR A 195 55.75 32.37 18.58
N ALA A 196 56.63 31.44 18.93
CA ALA A 196 57.91 31.72 19.56
C ALA A 196 58.99 31.30 18.56
N SER A 197 59.51 32.28 17.84
CA SER A 197 60.85 32.34 17.24
C SER A 197 61.05 33.82 16.90
N GLY A 198 62.05 34.53 17.34
CA GLY A 198 63.34 34.16 17.90
C GLY A 198 64.29 35.28 17.49
N SER A 199 65.14 35.71 18.42
CA SER A 199 66.35 36.51 18.20
C SER A 199 66.17 37.97 17.78
#